data_AF-A0A7R9P462-F1
#
_entry.id   AF-A0A7R9P462-F1
#
_cell.length_a   1.000
_cell.length_b   1.000
_cell.length_c   1.000
_cell.angle_alpha   90.00
_cell.angle_beta   90.00
_cell.angle_gamma   90.00
#
_symmetry.space_group_name_H-M   'P 1'
#
loop_
_entity.id
_entity.type
_entity.pdbx_description
1 polymer ?
#
loop_
_entity_poly.entity_id
_entity_poly.type
_entity_poly.pdbx_seq_one_letter_code
_entity_poly.pdbx_strand_id
1 'polypeptide(L)'
;MFISMYWSSFMVSHKRTGPMTWTKIMLHHTITYDNRTYHFQAEDDADQRAWMSVLVNCKESALMRAFDDSTKTGGSKLNQSHVELQQAIIRYVLKLPGNDRCCDCNSQNDATWLSTNFGIIVCIECSGIHRDLGVHISRIQSLTLDNVGTSQLLLVRHMTNVLFNEIMEATLQQSSKPTPSSTMEERCEFIRAKYVERKFTLQTCEDERDLLSDLEHAVNNKDLHQLLQVFAEGVDLASALPTSVS
;
A
#
# COMPACT_ATOMS: atom_id res chain seq x y z
N MET A 1 14.08 -9.02 18.84
CA MET A 1 13.16 -9.91 18.11
C MET A 1 12.51 -10.85 19.12
N PHE A 2 11.32 -10.53 19.61
CA PHE A 2 10.58 -11.41 20.50
C PHE A 2 9.49 -12.11 19.69
N ILE A 3 9.68 -13.41 19.47
CA ILE A 3 8.63 -14.29 18.93
C ILE A 3 7.94 -14.88 20.15
N SER A 4 6.68 -14.51 20.39
CA SER A 4 5.86 -15.17 21.40
C SER A 4 5.05 -16.28 20.74
N MET A 5 5.13 -17.49 21.28
CA MET A 5 4.40 -18.66 20.81
C MET A 5 3.35 -19.02 21.85
N TYR A 6 2.07 -18.87 21.52
CA TYR A 6 0.96 -19.30 22.37
C TYR A 6 0.26 -20.51 21.77
N TRP A 7 -0.11 -21.46 22.64
CA TRP A 7 -0.88 -22.66 22.29
C TRP A 7 -2.33 -22.49 22.71
N SER A 8 -3.28 -22.86 21.84
CA SER A 8 -4.69 -22.96 22.23
C SER A 8 -5.35 -24.11 21.46
N SER A 9 -5.83 -25.11 22.19
CA SER A 9 -6.68 -26.18 21.64
C SER A 9 -8.14 -25.80 21.83
N PHE A 10 -8.94 -25.79 20.76
CA PHE A 10 -10.39 -25.58 20.84
C PHE A 10 -11.13 -26.82 20.33
N MET A 11 -12.14 -27.27 21.08
CA MET A 11 -13.11 -28.27 20.64
C MET A 11 -14.41 -27.57 20.24
N VAL A 12 -14.91 -27.82 19.03
CA VAL A 12 -16.24 -27.35 18.59
C VAL A 12 -17.11 -28.56 18.30
N SER A 13 -18.35 -28.53 18.80
CA SER A 13 -19.36 -29.59 18.61
C SER A 13 -20.47 -29.08 17.69
N HIS A 14 -20.89 -29.91 16.72
CA HIS A 14 -22.19 -29.78 16.08
C HIS A 14 -22.91 -31.13 16.05
N LYS A 15 -24.14 -31.19 16.56
CA LYS A 15 -25.07 -32.31 16.35
C LYS A 15 -26.12 -31.91 15.33
N ARG A 16 -26.35 -32.77 14.33
CA ARG A 16 -27.69 -33.10 13.82
C ARG A 16 -27.63 -34.51 13.21
N THR A 17 -28.11 -35.47 14.02
CA THR A 17 -28.52 -36.85 13.68
C THR A 17 -27.47 -37.82 13.11
N GLY A 18 -26.82 -38.59 13.99
CA GLY A 18 -25.94 -39.73 13.65
C GLY A 18 -25.02 -40.13 14.83
N PRO A 19 -24.40 -41.32 14.83
CA PRO A 19 -23.36 -41.68 15.81
C PRO A 19 -22.21 -40.66 15.75
N MET A 20 -21.64 -40.29 16.91
CA MET A 20 -20.65 -39.21 17.00
C MET A 20 -19.39 -39.56 16.20
N THR A 21 -19.24 -38.95 15.03
CA THR A 21 -18.01 -38.97 14.24
C THR A 21 -17.17 -37.75 14.58
N TRP A 22 -16.05 -37.97 15.26
CA TRP A 22 -15.02 -36.95 15.46
C TRP A 22 -14.39 -36.64 14.10
N THR A 23 -14.51 -35.41 13.61
CA THR A 23 -13.91 -35.02 12.32
C THR A 23 -12.98 -33.83 12.52
N LYS A 24 -11.72 -34.07 12.18
CA LYS A 24 -10.56 -33.17 12.02
C LYS A 24 -10.15 -32.31 13.23
N ILE A 25 -9.06 -32.74 13.88
CA ILE A 25 -8.27 -31.94 14.82
C ILE A 25 -7.53 -30.90 13.97
N MET A 26 -8.02 -29.65 13.91
CA MET A 26 -7.23 -28.57 13.30
C MET A 26 -6.33 -27.95 14.36
N LEU A 27 -5.03 -28.11 14.17
CA LEU A 27 -4.02 -27.53 15.05
C LEU A 27 -3.78 -26.10 14.60
N HIS A 28 -4.07 -25.14 15.47
CA HIS A 28 -3.98 -23.72 15.17
C HIS A 28 -2.69 -23.14 15.76
N HIS A 29 -1.85 -22.56 14.91
CA HIS A 29 -0.62 -21.89 15.32
C HIS A 29 -0.66 -20.41 14.95
N THR A 30 -0.21 -19.57 15.89
CA THR A 30 -0.22 -18.11 15.73
C THR A 30 1.20 -17.56 15.85
N ILE A 31 1.65 -16.83 14.83
CA ILE A 31 2.95 -16.14 14.82
C ILE A 31 2.69 -14.64 14.79
N THR A 32 3.22 -13.91 15.78
CA THR A 32 3.14 -12.44 15.81
C THR A 32 4.50 -11.83 15.43
N TYR A 33 4.52 -11.00 14.38
CA TYR A 33 5.69 -10.24 13.92
C TYR A 33 5.27 -8.82 13.56
N ASP A 34 5.99 -7.82 14.10
CA ASP A 34 5.78 -6.39 13.82
C ASP A 34 4.30 -5.97 13.86
N ASN A 35 3.65 -6.28 14.98
CA ASN A 35 2.24 -6.00 15.25
C ASN A 35 1.24 -6.64 14.26
N ARG A 36 1.68 -7.63 13.47
CA ARG A 36 0.84 -8.48 12.62
C ARG A 36 0.81 -9.90 13.16
N THR A 37 -0.37 -10.51 13.13
CA THR A 37 -0.62 -11.85 13.64
C THR A 37 -1.02 -12.76 12.48
N TYR A 38 -0.24 -13.81 12.25
CA TYR A 38 -0.47 -14.81 11.20
C TYR A 38 -0.99 -16.10 11.83
N HIS A 39 -2.03 -16.66 11.22
CA HIS A 39 -2.74 -17.86 11.68
C HIS A 39 -2.51 -19.00 10.69
N PHE A 40 -2.06 -20.15 11.19
CA PHE A 40 -1.77 -21.35 10.40
C PHE A 40 -2.62 -22.51 10.91
N GLN A 41 -3.21 -23.27 9.99
CA GLN A 41 -4.01 -24.45 10.29
C GLN A 41 -3.35 -25.67 9.64
N ALA A 42 -3.19 -26.75 10.39
CA ALA A 42 -2.70 -28.04 9.89
C ALA A 42 -3.76 -29.13 10.07
N GLU A 43 -3.77 -30.10 9.17
CA GLU A 43 -4.82 -31.13 9.11
C GLU A 43 -4.62 -32.26 10.14
N ASP A 44 -3.37 -32.51 10.53
CA ASP A 44 -2.95 -33.48 11.54
C ASP A 44 -1.59 -33.12 12.18
N ASP A 45 -1.19 -33.87 13.21
CA ASP A 45 0.07 -33.66 13.94
C ASP A 45 1.33 -33.85 13.06
N ALA A 46 1.26 -34.68 12.02
CA ALA A 46 2.40 -34.96 11.15
C ALA A 46 2.62 -33.82 10.15
N ASP A 47 1.54 -33.31 9.56
CA ASP A 47 1.50 -32.14 8.71
C ASP A 47 2.00 -30.90 9.49
N GLN A 48 1.52 -30.69 10.72
CA GLN A 48 2.02 -29.62 11.58
C GLN A 48 3.54 -29.71 11.79
N ARG A 49 4.08 -30.90 12.12
CA ARG A 49 5.53 -31.09 12.33
C ARG A 49 6.33 -30.82 11.07
N ALA A 50 5.84 -31.24 9.90
CA ALA A 50 6.48 -30.97 8.62
C ALA A 50 6.54 -29.46 8.33
N TRP A 51 5.42 -28.74 8.49
CA TRP A 51 5.37 -27.28 8.32
C TRP A 51 6.24 -26.54 9.34
N MET A 52 6.26 -26.96 10.60
CA MET A 52 7.15 -26.38 11.60
C MET A 52 8.62 -26.60 11.26
N SER A 53 8.99 -27.78 10.73
CA SER A 53 10.36 -28.03 10.27
C SER A 53 10.72 -27.11 9.11
N VAL A 54 9.83 -26.90 8.13
CA VAL A 54 10.05 -25.93 7.04
C VAL A 54 10.27 -24.52 7.59
N LEU A 55 9.41 -24.05 8.50
CA LEU A 55 9.53 -22.70 9.08
C LEU A 55 10.80 -22.52 9.92
N VAL A 56 11.17 -23.50 10.73
CA VAL A 56 12.39 -23.50 11.53
C VAL A 56 13.62 -23.53 10.63
N ASN A 57 13.61 -24.39 9.61
CA ASN A 57 14.70 -24.48 8.63
C ASN A 57 14.84 -23.19 7.82
N CYS A 58 13.72 -22.55 7.43
CA CYS A 58 13.74 -21.25 6.75
C CYS A 58 14.28 -20.15 7.66
N LYS A 59 13.90 -20.14 8.95
CA LYS A 59 14.41 -19.19 9.95
C LYS A 59 15.90 -19.40 10.20
N GLU A 60 16.33 -20.65 10.39
CA GLU A 60 17.72 -21.01 10.63
C GLU A 60 18.56 -20.70 9.39
N SER A 61 18.07 -21.03 8.19
CA SER A 61 18.72 -20.64 6.92
C SER A 61 18.79 -19.13 6.75
N ALA A 62 17.75 -18.38 7.13
CA ALA A 62 17.75 -16.91 7.06
C ALA A 62 18.72 -16.29 8.09
N LEU A 63 18.77 -16.82 9.31
CA LEU A 63 19.74 -16.44 10.33
C LEU A 63 21.16 -16.79 9.91
N MET A 64 21.38 -17.99 9.39
CA MET A 64 22.69 -18.46 8.94
C MET A 64 23.16 -17.61 7.75
N ARG A 65 22.28 -17.24 6.81
CA ARG A 65 22.58 -16.27 5.75
C ARG A 65 22.91 -14.87 6.29
N ALA A 66 22.26 -14.43 7.37
CA ALA A 66 22.55 -13.15 8.02
C ALA A 66 23.88 -13.17 8.81
N PHE A 67 24.28 -14.33 9.35
CA PHE A 67 25.56 -14.48 10.06
C PHE A 67 26.74 -14.81 9.13
N ASP A 68 26.52 -15.52 8.01
CA ASP A 68 27.54 -15.85 6.99
C ASP A 68 27.98 -14.60 6.19
N ASP A 69 27.18 -13.54 6.16
CA ASP A 69 27.52 -12.21 5.62
C ASP A 69 28.70 -11.55 6.36
N SER A 70 29.09 -12.10 7.52
CA SER A 70 30.25 -11.64 8.30
C SER A 70 31.59 -12.17 7.78
N THR A 71 31.62 -13.13 6.83
CA THR A 71 32.90 -13.78 6.44
C THR A 71 33.21 -13.94 4.95
N LYS A 72 32.37 -13.55 3.98
CA LYS A 72 32.75 -13.72 2.55
C LYS A 72 32.40 -12.54 1.64
N THR A 73 33.46 -11.95 1.10
CA THR A 73 33.59 -10.88 0.10
C THR A 73 32.90 -11.16 -1.24
N GLY A 74 31.57 -11.26 -1.25
CA GLY A 74 30.78 -11.47 -2.48
C GLY A 74 29.37 -10.83 -2.50
N GLY A 75 28.77 -10.50 -1.35
CA GLY A 75 27.42 -9.90 -1.26
C GLY A 75 27.33 -8.42 -1.64
N SER A 76 28.47 -7.72 -1.68
CA SER A 76 28.52 -6.27 -1.93
C SER A 76 28.04 -5.87 -3.33
N LYS A 77 28.36 -6.62 -4.39
CA LYS A 77 28.07 -6.19 -5.78
C LYS A 77 26.58 -6.21 -6.14
N LEU A 78 25.84 -7.22 -5.70
CA LEU A 78 24.40 -7.34 -5.99
C LEU A 78 23.58 -6.29 -5.22
N ASN A 79 23.88 -6.11 -3.93
CA ASN A 79 23.25 -5.08 -3.10
C ASN A 79 23.57 -3.68 -3.62
N GLN A 80 24.82 -3.44 -4.04
CA GLN A 80 25.22 -2.17 -4.66
C GLN A 80 24.45 -1.89 -5.95
N SER A 81 24.29 -2.89 -6.82
CA SER A 81 23.53 -2.73 -8.08
C SER A 81 22.04 -2.43 -7.86
N HIS A 82 21.43 -3.02 -6.82
CA HIS A 82 20.04 -2.77 -6.46
C HIS A 82 19.85 -1.36 -5.89
N VAL A 83 20.77 -0.92 -5.01
CA VAL A 83 20.77 0.44 -4.46
C VAL A 83 20.97 1.48 -5.57
N GLU A 84 21.87 1.24 -6.51
CA GLU A 84 22.10 2.13 -7.65
C GLU A 84 20.88 2.24 -8.56
N LEU A 85 20.21 1.11 -8.84
CA LEU A 85 18.96 1.08 -9.60
C LEU A 85 17.85 1.86 -8.88
N GLN A 86 17.66 1.61 -7.58
CA GLN A 86 16.67 2.31 -6.77
C GLN A 86 16.92 3.82 -6.78
N GLN A 87 18.16 4.26 -6.56
CA GLN A 87 18.52 5.68 -6.63
C GLN A 87 18.31 6.27 -8.03
N ALA A 88 18.58 5.51 -9.10
CA ALA A 88 18.31 5.95 -10.46
C ALA A 88 16.82 6.17 -10.71
N ILE A 89 15.97 5.26 -10.21
CA ILE A 89 14.51 5.41 -10.28
C ILE A 89 14.06 6.63 -9.47
N ILE A 90 14.54 6.80 -8.24
CA ILE A 90 14.21 7.96 -7.40
C ILE A 90 14.56 9.28 -8.11
N ARG A 91 15.78 9.37 -8.67
CA ARG A 91 16.19 10.55 -9.44
C ARG A 91 15.34 10.78 -10.69
N TYR A 92 14.85 9.72 -11.32
CA TYR A 92 13.96 9.82 -12.47
C TYR A 92 12.58 10.34 -12.05
N VAL A 93 11.97 9.76 -11.03
CA VAL A 93 10.60 10.11 -10.62
C VAL A 93 10.51 11.53 -10.05
N LEU A 94 11.55 12.01 -9.36
CA LEU A 94 11.62 13.40 -8.89
C LEU A 94 11.74 14.44 -10.03
N LYS A 95 12.07 14.00 -11.26
CA LYS A 95 12.12 14.87 -12.44
C LYS A 95 10.86 14.81 -13.30
N LEU A 96 9.89 13.95 -12.94
CA LEU A 96 8.62 13.89 -13.66
C LEU A 96 7.81 15.18 -13.45
N PRO A 97 6.93 15.54 -14.40
CA PRO A 97 6.14 16.78 -14.32
C PRO A 97 5.43 16.97 -12.98
N GLY A 98 5.68 18.10 -12.33
CA GLY A 98 5.09 18.48 -11.04
C GLY A 98 5.62 17.74 -9.81
N ASN A 99 6.50 16.76 -9.95
CA ASN A 99 7.13 16.09 -8.81
C ASN A 99 8.27 16.92 -8.19
N ASP A 100 8.63 18.06 -8.80
CA ASP A 100 9.56 19.06 -8.26
C ASP A 100 8.95 19.90 -7.12
N ARG A 101 7.65 19.74 -6.87
CA ARG A 101 6.87 20.47 -5.86
C ARG A 101 5.89 19.55 -5.16
N CYS A 102 5.51 19.91 -3.95
CA CYS A 102 4.49 19.22 -3.18
C CYS A 102 3.15 19.20 -3.93
N CYS A 103 2.55 18.01 -4.03
CA CYS A 103 1.25 17.80 -4.66
C CYS A 103 0.14 18.69 -4.07
N ASP A 104 0.23 19.04 -2.77
CA ASP A 104 -0.86 19.70 -2.03
C ASP A 104 -0.66 21.20 -1.82
N CYS A 105 0.59 21.65 -1.58
CA CYS A 105 0.87 23.05 -1.24
C CYS A 105 1.85 23.75 -2.20
N ASN A 106 2.31 23.05 -3.25
CA ASN A 106 3.29 23.54 -4.23
C ASN A 106 4.68 23.91 -3.65
N SER A 107 4.98 23.56 -2.40
CA SER A 107 6.32 23.77 -1.83
C SER A 107 7.37 22.94 -2.57
N GLN A 108 8.46 23.58 -2.98
CA GLN A 108 9.65 22.89 -3.51
C GLN A 108 10.59 22.45 -2.38
N ASN A 109 10.37 22.94 -1.16
CA ASN A 109 11.17 22.57 0.00
C ASN A 109 10.78 21.16 0.47
N ASP A 110 11.77 20.28 0.56
CA ASP A 110 11.64 18.90 1.02
C ASP A 110 10.50 18.11 0.37
N ALA A 111 10.20 18.39 -0.91
CA ALA A 111 9.28 17.63 -1.74
C ALA A 111 9.90 16.26 -2.12
N THR A 112 10.12 15.42 -1.12
CA THR A 112 10.81 14.12 -1.23
C THR A 112 10.07 13.00 -0.50
N TRP A 113 8.83 13.24 -0.10
CA TRP A 113 8.00 12.24 0.58
C TRP A 113 6.99 11.66 -0.42
N LEU A 114 7.03 10.35 -0.57
CA LEU A 114 6.19 9.60 -1.49
C LEU A 114 4.96 9.06 -0.76
N SER A 115 3.77 9.35 -1.27
CA SER A 115 2.60 8.50 -0.99
C SER A 115 2.60 7.31 -1.95
N THR A 116 2.96 6.14 -1.44
CA THR A 116 3.20 4.93 -2.27
C THR A 116 1.94 4.41 -2.95
N ASN A 117 0.77 4.58 -2.33
CA ASN A 117 -0.50 4.08 -2.86
C ASN A 117 -1.19 5.07 -3.82
N PHE A 118 -0.79 6.34 -3.82
CA PHE A 118 -1.26 7.33 -4.80
C PHE A 118 -0.21 7.63 -5.89
N GLY A 119 1.07 7.37 -5.61
CA GLY A 119 2.16 7.69 -6.53
C GLY A 119 2.46 9.18 -6.61
N ILE A 120 2.22 9.95 -5.54
CA ILE A 120 2.45 11.40 -5.50
C ILE A 120 3.62 11.77 -4.60
N ILE A 121 4.23 12.93 -4.88
CA ILE A 121 5.30 13.53 -4.08
C ILE A 121 4.76 14.72 -3.28
N VAL A 122 4.99 14.72 -1.97
CA VAL A 122 4.59 15.78 -1.04
C VAL A 122 5.79 16.30 -0.26
N CYS A 123 5.67 17.51 0.31
CA CYS A 123 6.68 18.05 1.23
C CYS A 123 6.58 17.39 2.61
N ILE A 124 7.61 17.59 3.45
CA ILE A 124 7.66 17.05 4.81
C ILE A 124 6.43 17.41 5.65
N GLU A 125 5.93 18.64 5.55
CA GLU A 125 4.81 19.13 6.35
C GLU A 125 3.48 18.46 5.94
N CYS A 126 3.17 18.43 4.64
CA CYS A 126 2.00 17.73 4.10
C CYS A 126 2.09 16.21 4.34
N SER A 127 3.30 15.65 4.31
CA SER A 127 3.51 14.23 4.62
C SER A 127 3.09 13.86 6.05
N GLY A 128 3.25 14.77 7.03
CA GLY A 128 2.79 14.57 8.39
C GLY A 128 1.26 14.43 8.46
N ILE A 129 0.54 15.32 7.77
CA ILE A 129 -0.92 15.29 7.70
C ILE A 129 -1.41 14.01 7.01
N HIS A 130 -0.74 13.59 5.93
CA HIS A 130 -1.07 12.32 5.27
C HIS A 130 -0.90 11.10 6.19
N ARG A 131 0.09 11.11 7.10
CA ARG A 131 0.22 10.04 8.11
C ARG A 131 -0.95 10.04 9.08
N ASP A 132 -1.44 11.22 9.47
CA ASP A 132 -2.58 11.38 10.37
C ASP A 132 -3.91 10.91 9.75
N LEU A 133 -4.03 10.89 8.42
CA LEU A 133 -5.18 10.26 7.73
C LEU A 133 -5.23 8.75 7.95
N GLY A 134 -4.08 8.11 8.17
CA GLY A 134 -3.94 6.68 8.37
C GLY A 134 -3.70 5.88 7.08
N VAL A 135 -3.13 4.67 7.26
CA VAL A 135 -2.60 3.80 6.19
C VAL A 135 -3.63 3.22 5.21
N HIS A 136 -4.91 3.36 5.53
CA HIS A 136 -6.03 2.98 4.65
C HIS A 136 -6.32 4.09 3.62
N ILE A 137 -5.88 5.32 3.88
CA ILE A 137 -6.01 6.46 2.97
C ILE A 137 -4.66 6.76 2.29
N SER A 138 -3.59 7.01 3.06
CA SER A 138 -2.26 7.36 2.49
C SER A 138 -1.12 6.64 3.19
N ARG A 139 -0.11 6.22 2.42
CA ARG A 139 1.06 5.46 2.88
C ARG A 139 2.34 6.20 2.52
N ILE A 140 2.84 6.97 3.49
CA ILE A 140 3.99 7.86 3.32
C ILE A 140 5.32 7.17 3.60
N GLN A 141 6.26 7.29 2.66
CA GLN A 141 7.68 6.96 2.82
C GLN A 141 8.57 8.14 2.34
N SER A 142 9.68 8.39 3.03
CA SER A 142 10.69 9.34 2.59
C SER A 142 11.60 8.71 1.53
N LEU A 143 11.78 9.39 0.39
CA LEU A 143 12.70 8.94 -0.65
C LEU A 143 14.18 9.16 -0.28
N THR A 144 14.45 9.92 0.78
CA THR A 144 15.80 10.22 1.25
C THR A 144 16.16 9.50 2.54
N LEU A 145 15.18 9.24 3.41
CA LEU A 145 15.38 8.67 4.75
C LEU A 145 14.96 7.20 4.86
N ASP A 146 14.01 6.73 4.05
CA ASP A 146 13.50 5.35 4.14
C ASP A 146 14.11 4.44 3.07
N ASN A 147 14.19 3.14 3.36
CA ASN A 147 14.54 2.12 2.38
C ASN A 147 13.33 1.75 1.52
N VAL A 148 13.07 2.54 0.48
CA VAL A 148 11.93 2.36 -0.44
C VAL A 148 12.24 1.31 -1.51
N GLY A 149 11.55 0.17 -1.47
CA GLY A 149 11.73 -0.90 -2.45
C GLY A 149 11.32 -0.48 -3.86
N THR A 150 11.93 -1.08 -4.89
CA THR A 150 11.63 -0.78 -6.30
C THR A 150 10.17 -0.99 -6.68
N SER A 151 9.48 -1.97 -6.07
CA SER A 151 8.05 -2.20 -6.23
C SER A 151 7.19 -1.04 -5.70
N GLN A 152 7.64 -0.36 -4.64
CA GLN A 152 6.95 0.79 -4.06
C GLN A 152 7.10 2.05 -4.92
N LEU A 153 8.06 2.06 -5.85
CA LEU A 153 8.29 3.16 -6.80
C LEU A 153 7.52 2.99 -8.13
N LEU A 154 6.80 1.88 -8.31
CA LEU A 154 6.10 1.59 -9.57
C LEU A 154 5.03 2.63 -9.87
N LEU A 155 4.17 2.96 -8.90
CA LEU A 155 3.05 3.84 -9.16
C LEU A 155 3.50 5.28 -9.47
N VAL A 156 4.44 5.84 -8.71
CA VAL A 156 4.98 7.20 -8.94
C VAL A 156 5.77 7.35 -10.24
N ARG A 157 6.14 6.23 -10.88
CA ARG A 157 6.71 6.25 -12.23
C ARG A 157 5.65 6.55 -13.30
N HIS A 158 4.40 6.19 -13.04
CA HIS A 158 3.28 6.28 -13.98
C HIS A 158 2.24 7.35 -13.59
N MET A 159 2.16 7.69 -12.31
CA MET A 159 1.36 8.77 -11.77
C MET A 159 2.28 9.92 -11.39
N THR A 160 2.01 11.11 -11.91
CA THR A 160 2.74 12.34 -11.56
C THR A 160 1.83 13.26 -10.76
N ASN A 161 2.40 14.20 -10.02
CA ASN A 161 1.61 15.19 -9.30
C ASN A 161 0.70 16.02 -10.22
N VAL A 162 1.10 16.27 -11.48
CA VAL A 162 0.26 16.95 -12.47
C VAL A 162 -0.95 16.09 -12.80
N LEU A 163 -0.74 14.86 -13.28
CA LEU A 163 -1.82 13.93 -13.67
C LEU A 163 -2.76 13.64 -12.50
N PHE A 164 -2.22 13.49 -11.29
CA PHE A 164 -3.02 13.25 -10.12
C PHE A 164 -3.95 14.43 -9.80
N ASN A 165 -3.44 15.66 -9.89
CA ASN A 165 -4.21 16.87 -9.61
C ASN A 165 -5.19 17.23 -10.73
N GLU A 166 -4.94 16.81 -11.98
CA GLU A 166 -5.93 16.94 -13.06
C GLU A 166 -7.27 16.27 -12.69
N ILE A 167 -7.24 15.19 -11.92
CA ILE A 167 -8.44 14.50 -11.42
C ILE A 167 -8.83 14.99 -10.03
N MET A 168 -7.91 14.88 -9.06
CA MET A 168 -8.22 15.08 -7.64
C MET A 168 -8.38 16.54 -7.24
N GLU A 169 -8.08 17.47 -8.16
CA GLU A 169 -8.28 18.90 -8.02
C GLU A 169 -9.02 19.51 -9.24
N ALA A 170 -9.72 18.69 -10.04
CA ALA A 170 -10.36 19.10 -11.31
C ALA A 170 -11.29 20.32 -11.17
N THR A 171 -12.00 20.44 -10.05
CA THR A 171 -12.94 21.54 -9.75
C THR A 171 -12.38 22.54 -8.73
N LEU A 172 -11.12 22.40 -8.32
CA LEU A 172 -10.49 23.26 -7.33
C LEU A 172 -10.28 24.68 -7.88
N GLN A 173 -10.72 25.68 -7.13
CA GLN A 173 -10.31 27.05 -7.39
C GLN A 173 -8.87 27.25 -6.96
N GLN A 174 -8.02 27.78 -7.85
CA GLN A 174 -6.58 27.91 -7.60
C GLN A 174 -6.25 28.73 -6.33
N SER A 175 -7.11 29.70 -5.97
CA SER A 175 -6.98 30.51 -4.76
C SER A 175 -7.24 29.75 -3.45
N SER A 176 -7.90 28.59 -3.53
CA SER A 176 -8.22 27.74 -2.38
C SER A 176 -7.13 26.71 -2.09
N LYS A 177 -6.15 26.55 -2.99
CA LYS A 177 -5.03 25.64 -2.80
C LYS A 177 -4.04 26.24 -1.78
N PRO A 178 -3.62 25.50 -0.74
CA PRO A 178 -2.61 25.96 0.19
C PRO A 178 -1.30 26.33 -0.51
N THR A 179 -0.54 27.19 0.15
CA THR A 179 0.78 27.63 -0.30
C THR A 179 1.85 27.13 0.67
N PRO A 180 3.15 27.28 0.36
CA PRO A 180 4.20 26.95 1.31
C PRO A 180 4.15 27.77 2.60
N SER A 181 3.53 28.95 2.58
CA SER A 181 3.34 29.80 3.77
C SER A 181 2.01 29.58 4.51
N SER A 182 1.13 28.70 4.00
CA SER A 182 -0.13 28.38 4.67
C SER A 182 0.08 27.72 6.01
N THR A 183 -0.88 27.92 6.92
CA THR A 183 -0.82 27.34 8.27
C THR A 183 -1.00 25.82 8.20
N MET A 184 -0.66 25.14 9.30
CA MET A 184 -0.88 23.70 9.39
C MET A 184 -2.37 23.35 9.38
N GLU A 185 -3.21 24.20 9.97
CA GLU A 185 -4.67 24.05 9.98
C GLU A 185 -5.24 24.12 8.55
N GLU A 186 -4.85 25.14 7.76
CA GLU A 186 -5.29 25.32 6.37
C GLU A 186 -4.88 24.12 5.49
N ARG A 187 -3.63 23.66 5.64
CA ARG A 187 -3.13 22.47 4.94
C ARG A 187 -3.90 21.21 5.34
N CYS A 188 -4.22 21.07 6.62
CA CYS A 188 -4.91 19.92 7.16
C CYS A 188 -6.36 19.83 6.68
N GLU A 189 -7.06 20.96 6.66
CA GLU A 189 -8.40 21.08 6.09
C GLU A 189 -8.41 20.73 4.59
N PHE A 190 -7.49 21.31 3.83
CA PHE A 190 -7.38 21.04 2.40
C PHE A 190 -7.09 19.56 2.09
N ILE A 191 -6.11 18.97 2.78
CA ILE A 191 -5.72 17.56 2.56
C ILE A 191 -6.88 16.63 2.95
N ARG A 192 -7.62 16.88 4.02
CA ARG A 192 -8.81 16.08 4.34
C ARG A 192 -9.89 16.20 3.27
N ALA A 193 -10.20 17.43 2.83
CA ALA A 193 -11.16 17.65 1.76
C ALA A 193 -10.75 16.95 0.45
N LYS A 194 -9.46 16.96 0.11
CA LYS A 194 -8.92 16.34 -1.11
C LYS A 194 -8.95 14.81 -1.06
N TYR A 195 -8.44 14.19 0.00
CA TYR A 195 -8.19 12.74 0.01
C TYR A 195 -9.27 11.92 0.72
N VAL A 196 -10.02 12.50 1.67
CA VAL A 196 -11.10 11.81 2.39
C VAL A 196 -12.44 12.10 1.75
N GLU A 197 -12.75 13.39 1.58
CA GLU A 197 -14.03 13.82 1.02
C GLU A 197 -14.04 13.77 -0.50
N ARG A 198 -12.87 13.72 -1.15
CA ARG A 198 -12.70 13.77 -2.62
C ARG A 198 -13.42 14.97 -3.25
N LYS A 199 -13.47 16.07 -2.48
CA LYS A 199 -14.35 17.24 -2.69
C LYS A 199 -14.14 17.96 -4.02
N PHE A 200 -12.93 17.90 -4.56
CA PHE A 200 -12.55 18.67 -5.75
C PHE A 200 -12.59 17.84 -7.04
N THR A 201 -13.03 16.59 -6.97
CA THR A 201 -13.17 15.71 -8.14
C THR A 201 -14.33 16.15 -9.04
N LEU A 202 -14.15 16.08 -10.35
CA LEU A 202 -15.24 16.24 -11.31
C LEU A 202 -16.05 14.94 -11.37
N GLN A 203 -17.38 15.03 -11.21
CA GLN A 203 -18.27 13.89 -11.46
C GLN A 203 -18.47 13.74 -12.97
N THR A 204 -18.13 12.57 -13.52
CA THR A 204 -18.22 12.26 -14.95
C THR A 204 -19.28 11.21 -15.25
N CYS A 205 -19.63 10.37 -14.26
CA CYS A 205 -20.65 9.33 -14.38
C CYS A 205 -22.02 9.79 -13.88
N GLU A 206 -23.10 9.33 -14.52
CA GLU A 206 -24.47 9.69 -14.12
C GLU A 206 -24.99 8.85 -12.93
N ASP A 207 -24.66 7.56 -12.91
CA ASP A 207 -25.08 6.61 -11.89
C ASP A 207 -24.01 5.55 -11.58
N GLU A 208 -24.26 4.70 -10.58
CA GLU A 208 -23.33 3.66 -10.14
C GLU A 208 -23.02 2.62 -11.22
N ARG A 209 -23.97 2.35 -12.14
CA ARG A 209 -23.74 1.37 -13.22
C ARG A 209 -22.81 1.93 -14.27
N ASP A 210 -22.96 3.22 -14.60
CA ASP A 210 -22.05 3.94 -15.48
C ASP A 210 -20.62 3.93 -14.89
N LEU A 211 -20.50 4.23 -13.60
CA LEU A 211 -19.23 4.20 -12.88
C LEU A 211 -18.57 2.80 -12.86
N LEU A 212 -19.35 1.73 -12.73
CA LEU A 212 -18.84 0.35 -12.82
C LEU A 212 -18.45 -0.06 -14.25
N SER A 213 -19.17 0.44 -15.26
CA SER A 213 -18.80 0.25 -16.67
C SER A 213 -17.49 0.95 -16.99
N ASP A 214 -17.29 2.16 -16.48
CA ASP A 214 -16.05 2.92 -16.65
C ASP A 214 -14.88 2.29 -15.88
N LEU A 215 -15.12 1.73 -14.69
CA LEU A 215 -14.13 0.92 -13.97
C LEU A 215 -13.69 -0.29 -14.81
N GLU A 216 -14.64 -1.01 -15.41
CA GLU A 216 -14.34 -2.15 -16.28
C GLU A 216 -13.51 -1.71 -17.50
N HIS A 217 -13.90 -0.62 -18.16
CA HIS A 217 -13.15 -0.06 -19.29
C HIS A 217 -11.73 0.34 -18.88
N ALA A 218 -11.56 1.01 -17.75
CA ALA A 218 -10.25 1.42 -17.25
C ALA A 218 -9.33 0.20 -17.01
N VAL A 219 -9.85 -0.87 -16.42
CA VAL A 219 -9.10 -2.12 -16.17
C VAL A 219 -8.74 -2.81 -17.48
N ASN A 220 -9.70 -2.97 -18.40
CA ASN A 220 -9.49 -3.65 -19.68
C ASN A 220 -8.47 -2.91 -20.56
N ASN A 221 -8.50 -1.58 -20.55
CA ASN A 221 -7.60 -0.73 -21.33
C ASN A 221 -6.28 -0.42 -20.62
N LYS A 222 -6.12 -0.84 -19.35
CA LYS A 222 -4.95 -0.51 -18.50
C LYS A 222 -4.76 1.01 -18.36
N ASP A 223 -5.88 1.74 -18.30
CA ASP A 223 -5.89 3.19 -18.18
C ASP A 223 -5.86 3.59 -16.70
N LEU A 224 -4.67 3.94 -16.21
CA LEU A 224 -4.48 4.37 -14.83
C LEU A 224 -5.17 5.70 -14.52
N HIS A 225 -5.32 6.58 -15.51
CA HIS A 225 -5.96 7.87 -15.33
C HIS A 225 -7.47 7.71 -15.16
N GLN A 226 -8.12 6.94 -16.03
CA GLN A 226 -9.54 6.61 -15.87
C GLN A 226 -9.79 5.81 -14.58
N LEU A 227 -8.88 4.91 -14.19
CA LEU A 227 -8.98 4.20 -12.92
C LEU A 227 -8.94 5.14 -11.71
N LEU A 228 -8.09 6.17 -11.74
CA LEU A 228 -8.05 7.20 -10.70
C LEU A 228 -9.33 8.03 -10.70
N GLN A 229 -9.88 8.36 -11.87
CA GLN A 229 -11.14 9.11 -12.02
C GLN A 229 -12.30 8.37 -11.34
N VAL A 230 -12.54 7.10 -11.67
CA VAL A 230 -13.64 6.33 -11.05
C VAL A 230 -13.43 6.10 -9.54
N PHE A 231 -12.17 5.95 -9.11
CA PHE A 231 -11.82 5.91 -7.69
C PHE A 231 -12.16 7.23 -6.99
N ALA A 232 -11.87 8.36 -7.63
CA ALA A 232 -12.13 9.69 -7.09
C ALA A 232 -13.64 9.99 -7.03
N GLU A 233 -14.42 9.44 -7.96
CA GLU A 233 -15.90 9.53 -7.97
C GLU A 233 -16.59 8.64 -6.94
N GLY A 234 -15.88 7.65 -6.37
CA GLY A 234 -16.39 6.87 -5.26
C GLY A 234 -16.68 5.40 -5.54
N VAL A 235 -16.22 4.86 -6.66
CA VAL A 235 -16.48 3.45 -6.99
C VAL A 235 -15.92 2.52 -5.92
N ASP A 236 -16.67 1.48 -5.57
CA ASP A 236 -16.14 0.36 -4.80
C ASP A 236 -15.34 -0.56 -5.75
N LEU A 237 -14.02 -0.50 -5.63
CA LEU A 237 -13.09 -1.32 -6.42
C LEU A 237 -13.23 -2.83 -6.13
N ALA A 238 -13.96 -3.23 -5.07
CA ALA A 238 -14.27 -4.62 -4.76
C ALA A 238 -15.58 -5.12 -5.39
N SER A 239 -16.36 -4.24 -6.03
CA SER A 239 -17.60 -4.60 -6.70
C SER A 239 -17.38 -5.52 -7.91
N ALA A 240 -18.35 -6.39 -8.17
CA ALA A 240 -18.34 -7.24 -9.36
C ALA A 240 -18.51 -6.38 -10.63
N LEU A 241 -17.62 -6.59 -11.60
CA LEU A 241 -17.68 -5.87 -12.88
C LEU A 241 -18.89 -6.34 -13.71
N PRO A 242 -19.51 -5.46 -14.52
CA PRO A 242 -20.71 -5.78 -15.29
C PRO A 242 -20.63 -7.07 -16.12
N THR A 243 -19.52 -7.33 -16.82
CA THR A 243 -19.35 -8.57 -17.61
C THR A 243 -19.07 -9.83 -16.79
N SER A 244 -18.77 -9.71 -15.49
CA SER A 244 -18.54 -10.87 -14.62
C SER A 244 -19.85 -11.52 -14.15
N VAL A 245 -20.98 -10.86 -14.39
CA VAL A 245 -22.33 -11.28 -13.97
C VAL A 245 -23.14 -11.85 -15.14
N SER A 246 -22.57 -11.89 -16.36
CA SER A 246 -23.20 -12.45 -17.58
C SER A 246 -22.77 -13.87 -17.90
#